data_AF-A0A370EY10-F1
#
_entry.id   AF-A0A370EY10-F1
#
_cell.length_a   1.000
_cell.length_b   1.000
_cell.length_c   1.000
_cell.angle_alpha   90.00
_cell.angle_beta   90.00
_cell.angle_gamma   90.00
#
_symmetry.space_group_name_H-M   'P 1'
#
loop_
_entity.id
_entity.type
_entity.pdbx_description
1 polymer ?
#
loop_
_entity_poly.entity_id
_entity_poly.type
_entity_poly.pdbx_seq_one_letter_code
_entity_poly.pdbx_strand_id
1 'polypeptide(L)'
;MTNVIQRIEKGKDTVYHELGHLLGYCLSNKFNITDLGEVELIQIGLNINSVNPKKHFYNIKNFFDQRNEIFENTSNIDRTLAWFIEVVSGCTFQIIYENTNFKNCFGAEDYKIESIDFNNLNVIRNISFFKWTFDDIYSLQSDYQNLIERFNIVPLLQPLVEKLIENIKNSADNQLLIKGDELKYIIIEINSFLTEEFINEYFELIKKYKSKFDISNI
;
A
#
# COMPACT_ATOMS: atom_id res chain seq x y z
N MET A 1 -11.13 11.28 -28.88
CA MET A 1 -9.78 10.82 -28.52
C MET A 1 -9.25 11.75 -27.45
N THR A 2 -9.19 11.28 -26.20
CA THR A 2 -8.54 12.00 -25.11
C THR A 2 -7.05 12.13 -25.46
N ASN A 3 -6.51 13.35 -25.46
CA ASN A 3 -5.09 13.58 -25.74
C ASN A 3 -4.26 12.76 -24.71
N VAL A 4 -3.17 12.10 -25.13
CA VAL A 4 -2.29 11.32 -24.25
C VAL A 4 -1.87 12.15 -23.02
N ILE A 5 -1.61 13.44 -23.21
CA ILE A 5 -1.29 14.38 -22.13
C ILE A 5 -2.44 14.48 -21.11
N GLN A 6 -3.69 14.53 -21.58
CA GLN A 6 -4.87 14.55 -20.70
C GLN A 6 -5.07 13.21 -19.97
N ARG A 7 -4.65 12.08 -20.55
CA ARG A 7 -4.68 10.78 -19.86
C ARG A 7 -3.63 10.71 -18.76
N ILE A 8 -2.43 11.23 -19.01
CA ILE A 8 -1.34 11.27 -18.02
C ILE A 8 -1.69 12.22 -16.87
N GLU A 9 -2.22 13.42 -17.16
CA GLU A 9 -2.67 14.35 -16.11
C GLU A 9 -3.83 13.78 -15.28
N LYS A 10 -4.69 12.97 -15.89
CA LYS A 10 -5.73 12.23 -15.17
C LYS A 10 -5.17 11.11 -14.30
N GLY A 11 -4.01 10.54 -14.64
CA GLY A 11 -3.37 9.43 -13.92
C GLY A 11 -2.62 9.82 -12.65
N LYS A 12 -2.78 11.06 -12.14
CA LYS A 12 -2.18 11.50 -10.87
C LYS A 12 -2.67 10.66 -9.69
N ASP A 13 -3.94 10.29 -9.71
CA ASP A 13 -4.57 9.36 -8.77
C ASP A 13 -3.79 8.04 -8.68
N THR A 14 -3.41 7.48 -9.83
CA THR A 14 -2.62 6.25 -9.94
C THR A 14 -1.20 6.44 -9.39
N VAL A 15 -0.56 7.59 -9.61
CA VAL A 15 0.74 7.86 -9.00
C VAL A 15 0.62 7.94 -7.46
N TYR A 16 -0.40 8.64 -6.94
CA TYR A 16 -0.65 8.67 -5.50
C TYR A 16 -0.92 7.28 -4.92
N HIS A 17 -1.67 6.46 -5.64
CA HIS A 17 -1.94 5.08 -5.28
C HIS A 17 -0.64 4.28 -5.10
N GLU A 18 0.22 4.24 -6.12
CA GLU A 18 1.47 3.48 -6.06
C GLU A 18 2.45 4.03 -5.01
N LEU A 19 2.50 5.34 -4.81
CA LEU A 19 3.28 5.94 -3.73
C LEU A 19 2.70 5.61 -2.35
N GLY A 20 1.39 5.42 -2.23
CA GLY A 20 0.73 4.92 -1.03
C GLY A 20 1.24 3.53 -0.64
N HIS A 21 1.32 2.59 -1.58
CA HIS A 21 1.92 1.27 -1.36
C HIS A 21 3.39 1.38 -0.95
N LEU A 22 4.18 2.17 -1.69
CA LEU A 22 5.60 2.38 -1.36
C LEU A 22 5.79 2.93 0.05
N LEU A 23 4.95 3.87 0.47
CA LEU A 23 4.97 4.42 1.82
C LEU A 23 4.60 3.36 2.86
N GLY A 24 3.64 2.48 2.55
CA GLY A 24 3.30 1.31 3.37
C GLY A 24 4.51 0.42 3.65
N TYR A 25 5.30 0.09 2.61
CA TYR A 25 6.59 -0.62 2.78
C TYR A 25 7.62 0.20 3.57
N CYS A 26 7.72 1.51 3.34
CA CYS A 26 8.66 2.34 4.08
C CYS A 26 8.36 2.39 5.58
N LEU A 27 7.07 2.41 5.95
CA LEU A 27 6.63 2.39 7.35
C LEU A 27 6.82 1.02 8.01
N SER A 28 6.38 -0.04 7.34
CA SER A 28 6.47 -1.40 7.88
C SER A 28 7.92 -1.80 8.16
N ASN A 29 8.87 -1.32 7.37
CA ASN A 29 10.29 -1.60 7.52
C ASN A 29 11.00 -0.74 8.58
N LYS A 30 10.28 0.12 9.32
CA LYS A 30 10.85 0.86 10.47
C LYS A 30 11.08 -0.02 11.69
N PHE A 31 10.36 -1.13 11.82
CA PHE A 31 10.50 -2.07 12.92
C PHE A 31 10.64 -3.50 12.39
N ASN A 32 11.60 -4.26 12.93
CA ASN A 32 11.85 -5.65 12.49
C ASN A 32 10.63 -6.57 12.61
N ILE A 33 9.72 -6.29 13.55
CA ILE A 33 8.53 -7.13 13.77
C ILE A 33 7.48 -6.93 12.68
N THR A 34 7.45 -5.75 12.05
CA THR A 34 6.51 -5.36 10.99
C THR A 34 7.09 -5.42 9.58
N ASP A 35 8.40 -5.66 9.44
CA ASP A 35 9.15 -5.66 8.17
C ASP A 35 8.50 -6.54 7.08
N LEU A 36 8.17 -5.92 5.95
CA LEU A 36 7.58 -6.55 4.76
C LEU A 36 8.62 -6.79 3.66
N GLY A 37 9.88 -6.42 3.88
CA GLY A 37 10.97 -6.56 2.95
C GLY A 37 11.16 -5.35 2.05
N GLU A 38 12.30 -5.32 1.37
CA GLU A 38 12.67 -4.24 0.45
C GLU A 38 11.84 -4.28 -0.84
N VAL A 39 11.48 -3.10 -1.34
CA VAL A 39 10.94 -2.93 -2.69
C VAL A 39 12.05 -3.14 -3.72
N GLU A 40 11.79 -3.98 -4.73
CA GLU A 40 12.71 -4.25 -5.84
C GLU A 40 12.55 -3.23 -6.96
N LEU A 41 11.30 -2.98 -7.35
CA LEU A 41 10.96 -2.09 -8.45
C LEU A 41 9.55 -1.53 -8.29
N ILE A 42 9.32 -0.42 -8.99
CA ILE A 42 8.03 0.23 -9.11
C ILE A 42 7.76 0.47 -10.60
N GLN A 43 6.54 0.18 -11.03
CA GLN A 43 6.05 0.50 -12.36
C GLN A 43 4.91 1.50 -12.21
N ILE A 44 4.98 2.63 -12.91
CA ILE A 44 3.92 3.65 -12.91
C ILE A 44 3.78 4.22 -14.32
N GLY A 45 2.55 4.33 -14.83
CA GLY A 45 2.28 4.88 -16.14
C GLY A 45 0.91 4.49 -16.67
N LEU A 46 0.78 4.48 -18.00
CA LEU A 46 -0.50 4.17 -18.67
C LEU A 46 -0.81 2.68 -18.78
N ASN A 47 0.18 1.80 -18.59
CA ASN A 47 0.05 0.38 -18.90
C ASN A 47 0.08 -0.52 -17.67
N ILE A 48 1.10 -0.37 -16.82
CA ILE A 48 1.32 -1.20 -15.63
C ILE A 48 1.61 -0.30 -14.44
N ASN A 49 0.86 -0.52 -13.36
CA ASN A 49 1.02 0.16 -12.08
C ASN A 49 1.20 -0.91 -11.00
N SER A 50 2.35 -0.90 -10.32
CA SER A 50 2.63 -1.83 -9.21
C SER A 50 3.89 -1.46 -8.44
N VAL A 51 3.86 -1.73 -7.13
CA VAL A 51 5.03 -1.81 -6.24
C VAL A 51 5.39 -3.27 -5.98
N ASN A 52 6.58 -3.69 -6.40
CA ASN A 52 6.99 -5.09 -6.30
C ASN A 52 8.09 -5.27 -5.24
N PRO A 53 7.85 -6.01 -4.14
CA PRO A 53 8.88 -6.34 -3.18
C PRO A 53 9.81 -7.45 -3.69
N LYS A 54 11.04 -7.49 -3.18
CA LYS A 54 11.99 -8.59 -3.41
C LYS A 54 11.47 -9.92 -2.84
N LYS A 55 10.71 -9.85 -1.75
CA LYS A 55 10.11 -11.00 -1.07
C LYS A 55 8.62 -10.76 -0.89
N HIS A 56 7.82 -11.72 -1.31
CA HIS A 56 6.39 -11.70 -1.08
C HIS A 56 6.04 -12.62 0.09
N PHE A 57 5.59 -12.03 1.20
CA PHE A 57 5.14 -12.81 2.36
C PHE A 57 3.70 -13.32 2.22
N TYR A 58 2.86 -12.58 1.49
CA TYR A 58 1.40 -12.78 1.49
C TYR A 58 0.80 -12.95 0.09
N ASN A 59 1.63 -13.12 -0.96
CA ASN A 59 1.13 -13.35 -2.32
C ASN A 59 1.06 -14.83 -2.66
N ILE A 60 -0.06 -15.25 -3.20
CA ILE A 60 -0.31 -16.63 -3.62
C ILE A 60 -0.17 -16.71 -5.14
N LYS A 61 0.92 -17.31 -5.60
CA LYS A 61 1.11 -17.73 -7.01
C LYS A 61 0.56 -19.14 -7.24
N ASN A 62 0.64 -20.01 -6.23
CA ASN A 62 0.03 -21.35 -6.23
C ASN A 62 -0.65 -21.63 -4.88
N PHE A 63 -1.97 -21.70 -4.89
CA PHE A 63 -2.79 -21.84 -3.69
C PHE A 63 -2.49 -23.09 -2.86
N PHE A 64 -2.28 -24.23 -3.52
CA PHE A 64 -2.10 -25.49 -2.81
C PHE A 64 -0.76 -25.57 -2.09
N ASP A 65 0.30 -25.10 -2.74
CA ASP A 65 1.66 -25.21 -2.21
C ASP A 65 1.96 -24.15 -1.14
N GLN A 66 1.34 -22.97 -1.25
CA GLN A 66 1.68 -21.82 -0.42
C GLN A 66 0.75 -21.62 0.77
N ARG A 67 -0.31 -22.41 0.91
CA ARG A 67 -1.27 -22.25 2.01
C ARG A 67 -0.62 -22.31 3.40
N ASN A 68 0.28 -23.28 3.61
CA ASN A 68 0.97 -23.44 4.89
C ASN A 68 1.94 -22.28 5.16
N GLU A 69 2.67 -21.84 4.13
CA GLU A 69 3.56 -20.68 4.22
C GLU A 69 2.81 -19.41 4.62
N ILE A 70 1.63 -19.16 4.02
CA ILE A 70 0.79 -18.02 4.41
C ILE A 70 0.28 -18.17 5.84
N PHE A 71 -0.20 -19.35 6.22
CA PHE A 71 -0.66 -19.60 7.58
C PHE A 71 0.46 -19.33 8.60
N GLU A 72 1.68 -19.77 8.31
CA GLU A 72 2.85 -19.48 9.14
C GLU A 72 3.22 -17.98 9.13
N ASN A 73 3.23 -17.33 7.97
CA ASN A 73 3.53 -15.89 7.87
C ASN A 73 2.49 -15.04 8.62
N THR A 74 1.22 -15.44 8.60
CA THR A 74 0.14 -14.74 9.31
C THR A 74 0.13 -14.97 10.82
N SER A 75 0.95 -15.91 11.33
CA SER A 75 1.14 -16.06 12.79
C SER A 75 1.89 -14.88 13.41
N ASN A 76 2.66 -14.13 12.62
CA ASN A 76 3.16 -12.82 13.02
C ASN A 76 2.07 -11.77 12.79
N ILE A 77 1.29 -11.50 13.84
CA ILE A 77 0.16 -10.56 13.80
C ILE A 77 0.62 -9.14 13.44
N ASP A 78 1.72 -8.64 14.04
CA ASP A 78 2.21 -7.28 13.79
C ASP A 78 2.56 -7.07 12.31
N ARG A 79 3.29 -8.01 11.70
CA ARG A 79 3.62 -7.96 10.27
C ARG A 79 2.38 -8.08 9.38
N THR A 80 1.42 -8.92 9.78
CA THR A 80 0.18 -9.09 9.02
C THR A 80 -0.66 -7.82 9.03
N LEU A 81 -0.71 -7.10 10.16
CA LEU A 81 -1.36 -5.80 10.25
C LEU A 81 -0.62 -4.73 9.45
N ALA A 82 0.72 -4.73 9.49
CA ALA A 82 1.52 -3.85 8.63
C ALA A 82 1.24 -4.11 7.14
N TRP A 83 1.09 -5.38 6.76
CA TRP A 83 0.68 -5.77 5.41
C TRP A 83 -0.74 -5.31 5.08
N PHE A 84 -1.72 -5.45 5.97
CA PHE A 84 -3.06 -4.91 5.72
C PHE A 84 -3.02 -3.40 5.47
N ILE A 85 -2.25 -2.65 6.27
CA ILE A 85 -2.08 -1.21 6.08
C ILE A 85 -1.44 -0.93 4.72
N GLU A 86 -0.39 -1.66 4.33
CA GLU A 86 0.25 -1.52 3.02
C GLU A 86 -0.75 -1.75 1.87
N VAL A 87 -1.52 -2.84 1.91
CA VAL A 87 -2.53 -3.16 0.88
C VAL A 87 -3.60 -2.07 0.77
N VAL A 88 -4.10 -1.52 1.88
CA VAL A 88 -5.10 -0.43 1.81
C VAL A 88 -4.47 0.94 1.58
N SER A 89 -3.14 1.06 1.59
CA SER A 89 -2.45 2.34 1.54
C SER A 89 -2.62 3.01 0.19
N GLY A 90 -2.50 2.29 -0.93
CA GLY A 90 -2.68 2.89 -2.25
C GLY A 90 -4.06 3.51 -2.42
N CYS A 91 -5.10 2.72 -2.16
CA CYS A 91 -6.48 3.21 -2.15
C CYS A 91 -6.67 4.41 -1.21
N THR A 92 -6.06 4.38 -0.01
CA THR A 92 -6.18 5.47 0.98
C THR A 92 -5.59 6.78 0.45
N PHE A 93 -4.40 6.72 -0.17
CA PHE A 93 -3.76 7.91 -0.74
C PHE A 93 -4.53 8.48 -1.92
N GLN A 94 -5.02 7.60 -2.80
CA GLN A 94 -5.87 7.99 -3.92
C GLN A 94 -7.12 8.73 -3.44
N ILE A 95 -7.85 8.19 -2.46
CA ILE A 95 -9.11 8.81 -2.04
C ILE A 95 -8.94 10.14 -1.31
N ILE A 96 -7.83 10.34 -0.61
CA ILE A 96 -7.51 11.62 0.03
C ILE A 96 -7.22 12.66 -1.04
N TYR A 97 -6.44 12.29 -2.07
CA TYR A 97 -6.14 13.16 -3.20
C TYR A 97 -7.40 13.52 -4.00
N GLU A 98 -8.23 12.53 -4.33
CA GLU A 98 -9.46 12.73 -5.11
C GLU A 98 -10.62 13.30 -4.27
N ASN A 99 -10.47 13.36 -2.95
CA ASN A 99 -11.51 13.73 -2.00
C ASN A 99 -12.79 12.90 -2.22
N THR A 100 -12.64 11.57 -2.21
CA THR A 100 -13.73 10.60 -2.46
C THR A 100 -13.80 9.53 -1.37
N ASN A 101 -14.73 8.58 -1.50
CA ASN A 101 -14.93 7.51 -0.52
C ASN A 101 -14.06 6.28 -0.83
N PHE A 102 -13.46 5.67 0.21
CA PHE A 102 -12.66 4.45 0.10
C PHE A 102 -13.35 3.33 -0.67
N LYS A 103 -14.65 3.14 -0.46
CA LYS A 103 -15.45 2.08 -1.11
C LYS A 103 -15.57 2.27 -2.62
N ASN A 104 -15.29 3.46 -3.15
CA ASN A 104 -15.26 3.71 -4.60
C ASN A 104 -13.99 3.13 -5.25
N CYS A 105 -12.90 3.03 -4.49
CA CYS A 105 -11.60 2.54 -4.96
C CYS A 105 -11.40 1.05 -4.60
N PHE A 106 -11.77 0.64 -3.39
CA PHE A 106 -11.50 -0.69 -2.85
C PHE A 106 -12.76 -1.57 -2.77
N GLY A 107 -12.78 -2.71 -3.48
CA GLY A 107 -13.90 -3.65 -3.48
C GLY A 107 -13.77 -4.77 -4.52
N ALA A 108 -14.73 -5.70 -4.53
CA ALA A 108 -14.72 -6.89 -5.38
C ALA A 108 -15.19 -6.64 -6.82
N GLU A 109 -15.76 -5.47 -7.11
CA GLU A 109 -16.37 -5.18 -8.40
C GLU A 109 -15.32 -4.93 -9.49
N ASP A 110 -15.46 -5.58 -10.65
CA ASP A 110 -14.48 -5.55 -11.75
C ASP A 110 -14.18 -4.15 -12.32
N TYR A 111 -15.05 -3.18 -12.09
CA TYR A 111 -14.84 -1.78 -12.51
C TYR A 111 -13.98 -0.98 -11.52
N LYS A 112 -13.72 -1.53 -10.33
CA LYS A 112 -12.81 -0.92 -9.36
C LYS A 112 -11.38 -1.26 -9.74
N ILE A 113 -10.55 -0.23 -9.78
CA ILE A 113 -9.14 -0.32 -10.17
C ILE A 113 -8.44 -1.37 -9.28
N GLU A 114 -8.85 -1.46 -8.00
CA GLU A 114 -8.13 -2.23 -6.97
C GLU A 114 -8.87 -3.49 -6.49
N SER A 115 -9.55 -4.14 -7.43
CA SER A 115 -10.10 -5.49 -7.20
C SER A 115 -9.01 -6.50 -6.83
N ILE A 116 -7.76 -6.30 -7.27
CA ILE A 116 -6.62 -7.19 -6.97
C ILE A 116 -6.27 -7.16 -5.48
N ASP A 117 -6.13 -5.98 -4.89
CA ASP A 117 -5.83 -5.81 -3.47
C ASP A 117 -6.93 -6.41 -2.57
N PHE A 118 -8.18 -6.11 -2.92
CA PHE A 118 -9.33 -6.70 -2.24
C PHE A 118 -9.32 -8.22 -2.34
N ASN A 119 -9.07 -8.76 -3.54
CA ASN A 119 -9.03 -10.20 -3.78
C ASN A 119 -7.90 -10.88 -3.03
N ASN A 120 -6.71 -10.27 -2.97
CA ASN A 120 -5.59 -10.77 -2.17
C ASN A 120 -6.00 -10.91 -0.70
N LEU A 121 -6.57 -9.86 -0.12
CA LEU A 121 -7.10 -9.90 1.24
C LEU A 121 -8.17 -11.00 1.41
N ASN A 122 -9.12 -11.10 0.48
CA ASN A 122 -10.18 -12.11 0.54
C ASN A 122 -9.64 -13.55 0.52
N VAL A 123 -8.60 -13.83 -0.28
CA VAL A 123 -7.98 -15.16 -0.32
C VAL A 123 -7.23 -15.43 0.98
N ILE A 124 -6.42 -14.48 1.45
CA ILE A 124 -5.61 -14.63 2.67
C ILE A 124 -6.49 -14.81 3.91
N ARG A 125 -7.66 -14.16 3.97
CA ARG A 125 -8.64 -14.28 5.06
C ARG A 125 -8.98 -15.74 5.39
N ASN A 126 -9.10 -16.59 4.38
CA ASN A 126 -9.53 -17.99 4.55
C ASN A 126 -8.41 -18.91 5.07
N ILE A 127 -7.16 -18.47 4.96
CA ILE A 127 -5.98 -19.28 5.30
C ILE A 127 -5.09 -18.62 6.36
N SER A 128 -5.49 -17.47 6.88
CA SER A 128 -4.82 -16.74 7.95
C SER A 128 -4.85 -17.51 9.28
N PHE A 129 -3.76 -17.39 10.04
CA PHE A 129 -3.58 -17.95 11.39
C PHE A 129 -4.66 -17.46 12.37
N PHE A 130 -4.96 -16.16 12.33
CA PHE A 130 -6.01 -15.53 13.13
C PHE A 130 -7.18 -15.09 12.25
N LYS A 131 -8.36 -14.93 12.87
CA LYS A 131 -9.59 -14.54 12.19
C LYS A 131 -9.75 -13.03 12.17
N TRP A 132 -10.22 -12.52 11.03
CA TRP A 132 -10.53 -11.12 10.81
C TRP A 132 -11.63 -10.99 9.74
N THR A 133 -12.20 -9.80 9.66
CA THR A 133 -13.30 -9.46 8.75
C THR A 133 -12.97 -8.21 7.94
N PHE A 134 -13.69 -7.96 6.84
CA PHE A 134 -13.52 -6.70 6.10
C PHE A 134 -13.93 -5.48 6.93
N ASP A 135 -14.80 -5.62 7.94
CA ASP A 135 -15.10 -4.54 8.87
C ASP A 135 -13.86 -4.15 9.69
N ASP A 136 -13.01 -5.13 10.06
CA ASP A 136 -11.73 -4.85 10.69
C ASP A 136 -10.79 -4.07 9.77
N ILE A 137 -10.74 -4.45 8.48
CA ILE A 137 -9.93 -3.77 7.46
C ILE A 137 -10.41 -2.33 7.23
N TYR A 138 -11.72 -2.11 7.11
CA TYR A 138 -12.27 -0.77 6.96
C TYR A 138 -12.04 0.10 8.19
N SER A 139 -12.16 -0.48 9.39
CA SER A 139 -11.85 0.22 10.64
C SER A 139 -10.37 0.61 10.69
N LEU A 140 -9.46 -0.33 10.36
CA LEU A 140 -8.02 -0.08 10.31
C LEU A 140 -7.66 1.00 9.30
N GLN A 141 -8.25 0.90 8.10
CA GLN A 141 -8.06 1.89 7.04
C GLN A 141 -8.54 3.28 7.46
N SER A 142 -9.69 3.39 8.13
CA SER A 142 -10.19 4.69 8.59
C SER A 142 -9.27 5.33 9.63
N ASP A 143 -8.77 4.55 10.59
CA ASP A 143 -7.79 5.04 11.57
C ASP A 143 -6.47 5.45 10.88
N TYR A 144 -6.02 4.68 9.89
CA TYR A 144 -4.83 5.00 9.10
C TYR A 144 -5.02 6.27 8.25
N GLN A 145 -6.16 6.44 7.60
CA GLN A 145 -6.51 7.65 6.86
C GLN A 145 -6.43 8.90 7.77
N ASN A 146 -7.03 8.83 8.96
CA ASN A 146 -6.97 9.93 9.93
C ASN A 146 -5.52 10.27 10.32
N LEU A 147 -4.65 9.26 10.41
CA LEU A 147 -3.22 9.45 10.65
C LEU A 147 -2.54 10.16 9.47
N ILE A 148 -2.77 9.70 8.23
CA ILE A 148 -2.24 10.33 7.00
C ILE A 148 -2.66 11.80 6.88
N GLU A 149 -3.94 12.10 7.14
CA GLU A 149 -4.51 13.45 7.07
C GLU A 149 -3.93 14.36 8.15
N ARG A 150 -3.86 13.90 9.40
CA ARG A 150 -3.33 14.69 10.53
C ARG A 150 -1.87 15.11 10.32
N PHE A 151 -1.06 14.24 9.72
CA PHE A 151 0.34 14.53 9.41
C PHE A 151 0.55 15.17 8.03
N ASN A 152 -0.54 15.47 7.29
CA ASN A 152 -0.50 16.08 5.96
C ASN A 152 0.41 15.35 4.97
N ILE A 153 0.44 14.02 5.01
CA ILE A 153 1.40 13.24 4.22
C ILE A 153 1.11 13.35 2.70
N VAL A 154 -0.16 13.33 2.29
CA VAL A 154 -0.54 13.43 0.86
C VAL A 154 -0.06 14.74 0.23
N PRO A 155 -0.31 15.94 0.82
CA PRO A 155 0.29 17.18 0.34
C PRO A 155 1.82 17.17 0.25
N LEU A 156 2.52 16.52 1.19
CA LEU A 156 3.98 16.43 1.17
C LEU A 156 4.51 15.59 -0.01
N LEU A 157 3.73 14.63 -0.52
CA LEU A 157 4.09 13.85 -1.71
C LEU A 157 3.89 14.59 -3.03
N GLN A 158 3.16 15.72 -3.05
CA GLN A 158 2.80 16.40 -4.29
C GLN A 158 4.01 16.73 -5.18
N PRO A 159 5.15 17.28 -4.69
CA PRO A 159 6.29 17.58 -5.54
C PRO A 159 6.88 16.33 -6.22
N LEU A 160 6.92 15.20 -5.51
CA LEU A 160 7.36 13.93 -6.04
C LEU A 160 6.39 13.41 -7.11
N VAL A 161 5.08 13.52 -6.87
CA VAL A 161 4.05 13.15 -7.86
C VAL A 161 4.20 13.98 -9.14
N GLU A 162 4.36 15.31 -9.02
CA GLU A 162 4.55 16.20 -10.18
C GLU A 162 5.78 15.83 -10.99
N LYS A 163 6.90 15.52 -10.30
CA LYS A 163 8.13 15.03 -10.93
C LYS A 163 7.91 13.70 -11.66
N LEU A 164 7.22 12.74 -11.04
CA LEU A 164 6.94 11.44 -11.65
C LEU A 164 6.03 11.58 -12.87
N ILE A 165 5.00 12.43 -12.80
CA ILE A 165 4.13 12.74 -13.94
C ILE A 165 4.92 13.33 -15.10
N GLU A 166 5.82 14.27 -14.83
CA GLU A 166 6.67 14.84 -15.88
C GLU A 166 7.61 13.78 -16.48
N ASN A 167 8.18 12.90 -15.65
CA ASN A 167 9.00 11.80 -16.13
C ASN A 167 8.19 10.82 -17.01
N ILE A 168 6.93 10.51 -16.65
CA ILE A 168 6.02 9.67 -17.45
C ILE A 168 5.71 10.32 -18.81
N LYS A 169 5.51 11.64 -18.87
CA LYS A 169 5.28 12.33 -20.16
C LYS A 169 6.47 12.20 -21.11
N ASN A 170 7.67 12.17 -20.55
CA ASN A 170 8.93 12.16 -21.31
C ASN A 170 9.49 10.74 -21.51
N SER A 171 8.87 9.69 -20.97
CA SER A 171 9.33 8.32 -21.10
C SER A 171 8.77 7.62 -22.34
N ALA A 172 9.44 6.54 -22.75
CA ALA A 172 8.92 5.65 -23.78
C ALA A 172 7.58 5.03 -23.32
N ASP A 173 6.60 5.01 -24.22
CA ASP A 173 5.25 4.47 -24.00
C ASP A 173 4.48 5.05 -22.80
N ASN A 174 4.93 6.20 -22.28
CA ASN A 174 4.38 6.82 -21.08
C ASN A 174 4.32 5.85 -19.89
N GLN A 175 5.41 5.10 -19.72
CA GLN A 175 5.61 4.13 -18.66
C GLN A 175 6.97 4.35 -18.01
N LEU A 176 7.03 4.29 -16.69
CA LEU A 176 8.27 4.25 -15.91
C LEU A 176 8.46 2.85 -15.33
N LEU A 177 9.72 2.42 -15.30
CA LEU A 177 10.21 1.27 -14.55
C LEU A 177 11.34 1.77 -13.65
N ILE A 178 11.02 1.97 -12.38
CA ILE A 178 11.91 2.58 -11.39
C ILE A 178 12.54 1.48 -10.54
N LYS A 179 13.87 1.41 -10.52
CA LYS A 179 14.64 0.37 -9.81
C LYS A 179 16.04 0.87 -9.45
N GLY A 180 16.76 0.12 -8.62
CA GLY A 180 18.15 0.44 -8.28
C GLY A 180 18.27 1.79 -7.57
N ASP A 181 19.20 2.64 -8.02
CA ASP A 181 19.49 3.92 -7.35
C ASP A 181 18.37 4.96 -7.48
N GLU A 182 17.59 4.92 -8.56
CA GLU A 182 16.41 5.78 -8.71
C GLU A 182 15.34 5.45 -7.67
N LEU A 183 15.07 4.16 -7.45
CA LEU A 183 14.15 3.70 -6.41
C LEU A 183 14.66 4.10 -5.02
N LYS A 184 15.96 3.94 -4.74
CA LYS A 184 16.55 4.37 -3.46
C LYS A 184 16.34 5.86 -3.22
N TYR A 185 16.50 6.69 -4.25
CA TYR A 185 16.27 8.14 -4.13
C TYR A 185 14.82 8.44 -3.73
N ILE A 186 13.83 7.81 -4.39
CA ILE A 186 12.41 7.98 -4.05
C ILE A 186 12.13 7.52 -2.62
N ILE A 187 12.69 6.37 -2.21
CA ILE A 187 12.55 5.87 -0.84
C ILE A 187 13.15 6.84 0.18
N ILE A 188 14.29 7.47 -0.11
CA ILE A 188 14.89 8.51 0.75
C ILE A 188 13.96 9.71 0.86
N GLU A 189 13.39 10.17 -0.26
CA GLU A 189 12.46 11.29 -0.30
C GLU A 189 11.20 11.00 0.54
N ILE A 190 10.57 9.83 0.36
CA ILE A 190 9.43 9.42 1.19
C ILE A 190 9.80 9.34 2.67
N ASN A 191 10.93 8.71 3.00
CA ASN A 191 11.38 8.59 4.38
C ASN A 191 11.62 9.94 5.06
N SER A 192 11.93 11.00 4.29
CA SER A 192 12.11 12.34 4.84
C SER A 192 10.82 12.95 5.39
N PHE A 193 9.65 12.47 4.95
CA PHE A 193 8.34 12.88 5.46
C PHE A 193 7.91 12.10 6.72
N LEU A 194 8.57 10.98 7.02
CA LEU A 194 8.21 10.09 8.11
C LEU A 194 8.88 10.55 9.41
N THR A 195 8.25 11.49 10.10
CA THR A 195 8.72 11.92 11.43
C THR A 195 8.68 10.77 12.44
N GLU A 196 9.50 10.87 13.47
CA GLU A 196 9.49 9.88 14.56
C GLU A 196 8.10 9.76 15.21
N GLU A 197 7.39 10.88 15.36
CA GLU A 197 6.02 10.90 15.87
C GLU A 197 5.07 10.10 14.96
N PHE A 198 5.09 10.34 13.65
CA PHE A 198 4.27 9.60 12.70
C PHE A 198 4.55 8.09 12.72
N ILE A 199 5.83 7.71 12.76
CA ILE A 199 6.27 6.31 12.82
C ILE A 199 5.77 5.64 14.11
N ASN A 200 5.88 6.33 15.25
CA ASN A 200 5.41 5.81 16.54
C ASN A 200 3.90 5.66 16.55
N GLU A 201 3.14 6.62 16.02
CA GLU A 201 1.68 6.54 15.96
C GLU A 201 1.18 5.45 15.00
N TYR A 202 1.88 5.24 13.88
CA TYR A 202 1.66 4.07 13.02
C TYR A 202 1.86 2.76 13.79
N PHE A 203 2.90 2.66 14.63
CA PHE A 203 3.13 1.46 15.42
C PHE A 203 2.10 1.27 16.54
N GLU A 204 1.63 2.36 17.17
CA GLU A 204 0.51 2.30 18.12
C GLU A 204 -0.80 1.86 17.45
N LEU A 205 -1.04 2.25 16.19
CA LEU A 205 -2.16 1.75 15.40
C LEU A 205 -2.08 0.21 15.24
N ILE A 206 -0.90 -0.33 14.91
CA ILE A 206 -0.69 -1.78 14.83
C ILE A 206 -0.99 -2.45 16.18
N LYS A 207 -0.48 -1.91 17.30
CA LYS A 207 -0.75 -2.46 18.64
C LYS A 207 -2.23 -2.45 18.99
N LYS A 208 -2.94 -1.37 18.67
CA LYS A 208 -4.40 -1.22 18.89
C LYS A 208 -5.19 -2.33 18.20
N TYR A 209 -4.82 -2.71 16.98
CA TYR A 209 -5.51 -3.78 16.26
C TYR A 209 -5.01 -5.17 16.66
N LYS A 210 -3.73 -5.31 17.00
CA LYS A 210 -3.19 -6.58 17.52
C LYS A 210 -3.96 -7.06 18.75
N SER A 211 -4.30 -6.18 19.68
CA SER A 211 -5.07 -6.58 20.88
C SER A 211 -6.47 -7.14 20.58
N LYS A 212 -7.02 -6.89 19.37
CA LYS A 212 -8.28 -7.52 18.92
C LYS A 212 -8.11 -8.96 18.44
N PHE A 213 -6.92 -9.32 18.00
CA PHE A 213 -6.61 -10.62 17.38
C PHE A 213 -5.73 -11.52 18.26
N ASP A 214 -5.23 -10.99 19.37
CA ASP A 214 -4.44 -11.75 20.33
C ASP A 214 -5.32 -12.84 20.98
N ILE A 215 -5.04 -14.09 20.59
CA ILE A 215 -5.82 -15.29 20.93
C ILE A 215 -5.65 -15.65 22.42
N SER A 216 -4.78 -14.96 23.15
CA SER A 216 -4.55 -15.14 24.58
C SER A 216 -5.74 -14.75 25.49
N ASN A 217 -6.84 -14.24 24.93
CA ASN A 217 -8.09 -13.91 25.65
C ASN A 217 -9.30 -14.79 25.27
N ILE A 218 -9.10 -15.97 24.66
CA ILE A 218 -10.16 -16.98 24.43
C ILE A 218 -9.79 -18.30 25.12
#